data_AF-A0A924RTB1-F1
#
_entry.id   AF-A0A924RTB1-F1
#
_cell.length_a   1.000
_cell.length_b   1.000
_cell.length_c   1.000
_cell.angle_alpha   90.00
_cell.angle_beta   90.00
_cell.angle_gamma   90.00
#
_symmetry.space_group_name_H-M   'P 1'
#
loop_
_entity.id
_entity.type
_entity.pdbx_description
1 polymer ?
#
loop_
_entity_poly.entity_id
_entity_poly.type
_entity_poly.pdbx_seq_one_letter_code
_entity_poly.pdbx_strand_id
1 'polypeptide(L)'
;YYILKQDTNLYHFLKDGWNVGTIKKDAYVTGFSGVKVKAKLKDGVLFGVQNMGAGTVVYLSDDPIFRLFWENGKLLFCNAVFVVGQ
;
A
#
# COMPACT_ATOMS: atom_id res chain seq x y z
N TYR A 1 1.49 -2.08 -9.99
CA TYR A 1 0.06 -1.97 -9.62
C TYR A 1 -0.30 -0.49 -9.53
N TYR A 2 -1.55 -0.14 -9.80
CA TYR A 2 -2.05 1.23 -9.68
C TYR A 2 -2.99 1.30 -8.48
N ILE A 3 -2.88 2.35 -7.68
CA ILE A 3 -3.72 2.56 -6.50
C ILE A 3 -4.45 3.89 -6.62
N LEU A 4 -5.67 3.95 -6.11
CA LEU A 4 -6.41 5.20 -5.97
C LEU A 4 -6.33 5.67 -4.53
N LYS A 5 -5.43 6.62 -4.27
CA LYS A 5 -5.31 7.25 -2.96
C LYS A 5 -6.25 8.44 -2.86
N GLN A 6 -7.21 8.37 -1.93
CA GLN A 6 -8.25 9.39 -1.74
C GLN A 6 -8.01 10.28 -0.51
N ASP A 7 -7.01 9.97 0.30
CA ASP A 7 -6.65 10.71 1.50
C ASP A 7 -5.15 11.09 1.54
N THR A 8 -4.75 11.74 2.64
CA THR A 8 -3.36 12.12 2.87
C THR A 8 -2.62 11.21 3.85
N ASN A 9 -3.21 10.08 4.23
CA ASN A 9 -2.65 9.20 5.24
C ASN A 9 -1.56 8.35 4.62
N LEU A 10 -0.33 8.53 5.05
CA LEU A 10 0.80 7.71 4.63
C LEU A 10 1.50 7.20 5.88
N TYR A 11 1.62 5.88 5.98
CA TYR A 11 2.24 5.26 7.14
C TYR A 11 3.76 5.28 6.99
N HIS A 12 4.45 5.40 8.12
CA HIS A 12 5.89 5.24 8.16
C HIS A 12 6.29 3.82 7.80
N PHE A 13 7.50 3.66 7.26
CA PHE A 13 8.04 2.34 7.00
C PHE A 13 8.04 1.48 8.27
N LEU A 14 7.61 0.24 8.11
CA LEU A 14 7.72 -0.77 9.14
C LEU A 14 9.20 -1.00 9.44
N LYS A 15 9.56 -0.96 10.73
CA LYS A 15 10.91 -1.29 11.20
C LYS A 15 11.12 -2.81 11.24
N ASP A 16 10.11 -3.51 11.75
CA ASP A 16 10.13 -4.97 11.94
C ASP A 16 9.08 -5.62 11.02
N GLY A 17 9.31 -5.52 9.71
CA GLY A 17 8.41 -6.04 8.69
C GLY A 17 8.86 -5.69 7.28
N TRP A 18 8.03 -6.08 6.31
CA TRP A 18 8.26 -5.88 4.89
C TRP A 18 7.44 -4.70 4.39
N ASN A 19 8.11 -3.74 3.76
CA ASN A 19 7.48 -2.59 3.10
C ASN A 19 7.27 -2.92 1.62
N VAL A 20 6.20 -3.65 1.32
CA VAL A 20 5.93 -4.23 -0.02
C VAL A 20 5.49 -3.18 -1.03
N GLY A 21 4.55 -2.33 -0.65
CA GLY A 21 4.07 -1.22 -1.46
C GLY A 21 4.52 0.09 -0.85
N THR A 22 5.26 0.90 -1.58
CA THR A 22 5.81 2.16 -1.06
C THR A 22 5.56 3.32 -2.02
N ILE A 23 5.40 4.52 -1.48
CA ILE A 23 5.43 5.76 -2.25
C ILE A 23 6.81 6.38 -2.10
N LYS A 24 7.54 6.48 -3.21
CA LYS A 24 8.81 7.22 -3.28
C LYS A 24 8.57 8.70 -3.52
N LYS A 25 9.51 9.55 -3.13
CA LYS A 25 9.47 11.01 -3.35
C LYS A 25 9.16 11.44 -4.79
N ASP A 26 9.56 10.66 -5.78
CA ASP A 26 9.39 10.89 -7.22
C ASP A 26 8.33 9.99 -7.85
N ALA A 27 7.43 9.42 -7.04
CA ALA A 27 6.37 8.54 -7.52
C ALA A 27 5.54 9.21 -8.62
N TYR A 28 5.27 8.42 -9.67
CA TYR A 28 4.41 8.83 -10.78
C TYR A 28 2.98 9.07 -10.29
N VAL A 29 2.45 10.25 -10.55
CA VAL A 29 1.07 10.64 -10.19
C VAL A 29 0.29 10.94 -11.45
N THR A 30 -0.83 10.24 -11.64
CA THR A 30 -1.86 10.59 -12.61
C THR A 30 -3.06 11.21 -11.89
N GLY A 31 -3.69 12.21 -12.49
CA GLY A 31 -4.78 12.96 -11.87
C GLY A 31 -4.31 14.21 -11.12
N PHE A 32 -5.07 14.64 -10.11
CA PHE A 32 -4.81 15.86 -9.34
C PHE A 32 -4.30 15.55 -7.94
N SER A 33 -3.20 16.18 -7.55
CA SER A 33 -2.70 16.15 -6.18
C SER A 33 -2.18 17.54 -5.81
N GLY A 34 -2.77 18.14 -4.78
CA GLY A 34 -2.40 19.47 -4.32
C GLY A 34 -0.94 19.51 -3.84
N VAL A 35 -0.26 20.64 -4.03
CA VAL A 35 1.17 20.79 -3.69
C VAL A 35 1.48 20.43 -2.23
N LYS A 36 0.61 20.83 -1.30
CA LYS A 36 0.74 20.48 0.13
C LYS A 36 0.55 18.99 0.39
N VAL A 37 -0.29 18.31 -0.39
CA VAL A 37 -0.54 16.87 -0.28
C VAL A 37 0.64 16.08 -0.85
N LYS A 38 1.18 16.47 -2.01
CA LYS A 38 2.39 15.88 -2.58
C LYS A 38 3.57 15.90 -1.61
N ALA A 39 3.72 17.00 -0.85
CA ALA A 39 4.77 17.10 0.16
C ALA A 39 4.61 16.13 1.34
N LYS A 40 3.38 15.69 1.64
CA LYS A 40 3.05 14.72 2.69
C LYS A 40 3.07 13.27 2.19
N LEU A 41 2.64 13.03 0.96
CA LEU A 41 2.58 11.71 0.34
C LEU A 41 3.92 11.35 -0.29
N LYS A 42 4.96 11.25 0.53
CA LYS A 42 6.30 10.81 0.12
C LYS A 42 6.91 9.94 1.20
N ASP A 43 7.74 8.99 0.76
CA ASP A 43 8.62 8.18 1.60
C ASP A 43 7.86 7.45 2.73
N GLY A 44 6.92 6.59 2.33
CA GLY A 44 6.15 5.77 3.26
C GLY A 44 5.55 4.53 2.63
N VAL A 45 4.84 3.75 3.46
CA VAL A 45 4.30 2.44 3.12
C VAL A 45 2.79 2.51 2.86
N LEU A 46 2.37 1.81 1.81
CA LEU A 46 0.98 1.55 1.46
C LEU A 46 0.59 0.11 1.78
N PHE A 47 1.50 -0.84 1.52
CA PHE A 47 1.29 -2.25 1.81
C PHE A 47 2.45 -2.77 2.65
N GLY A 48 2.12 -3.28 3.84
CA GLY A 48 3.08 -3.77 4.81
C GLY A 48 2.78 -5.21 5.21
N VAL A 49 3.80 -5.98 5.55
CA VAL A 49 3.64 -7.34 6.06
C VAL A 49 4.52 -7.50 7.30
N GLN A 50 3.96 -7.93 8.41
CA GLN A 50 4.68 -8.13 9.66
C GLN A 50 4.46 -9.54 10.19
N ASN A 51 5.55 -10.26 10.47
CA ASN A 51 5.47 -11.55 11.13
C ASN A 51 5.09 -11.34 12.59
N MET A 52 4.15 -12.14 13.09
CA MET A 52 3.69 -12.06 14.47
C MET A 52 3.36 -13.47 14.99
N GLY A 53 4.17 -13.94 15.94
CA GLY A 53 4.08 -15.31 16.44
C GLY A 53 4.26 -16.32 15.31
N ALA A 54 3.31 -17.25 15.19
CA ALA A 54 3.29 -18.25 14.13
C ALA A 54 2.59 -17.79 12.84
N GLY A 55 2.18 -16.52 12.76
CA GLY A 55 1.41 -15.99 11.64
C GLY A 55 1.94 -14.65 11.14
N THR A 56 1.13 -14.01 10.30
CA THR A 56 1.49 -12.76 9.63
C THR A 56 0.32 -11.77 9.67
N VAL A 57 0.63 -10.49 9.86
CA VAL A 57 -0.30 -9.37 9.75
C VAL A 57 -0.01 -8.64 8.43
N VAL A 58 -1.02 -8.51 7.57
CA VAL A 58 -0.93 -7.76 6.32
C VAL A 58 -1.67 -6.42 6.48
N TYR A 59 -0.94 -5.33 6.27
CA TYR A 59 -1.46 -3.97 6.31
C TYR A 59 -1.74 -3.47 4.90
N LEU A 60 -2.95 -2.99 4.68
CA LEU A 60 -3.37 -2.34 3.44
C LEU A 60 -3.87 -0.94 3.79
N SER A 61 -3.14 0.11 3.37
CA SER A 61 -3.47 1.50 3.72
C SER A 61 -4.69 2.04 2.98
N ASP A 62 -4.96 1.49 1.80
CA ASP A 62 -6.04 1.88 0.91
C ASP A 62 -6.65 0.59 0.33
N ASP A 63 -7.87 0.68 -0.19
CA ASP A 63 -8.61 -0.46 -0.75
C ASP A 63 -7.97 -0.94 -2.08
N PRO A 64 -7.32 -2.13 -2.12
CA PRO A 64 -6.67 -2.60 -3.33
C PRO A 64 -7.68 -3.04 -4.42
N ILE A 65 -8.94 -3.26 -4.04
CA ILE A 65 -10.03 -3.74 -4.90
C ILE A 65 -11.12 -2.68 -5.07
N PHE A 66 -10.78 -1.40 -4.94
CA PHE A 66 -11.73 -0.29 -5.09
C PHE A 66 -12.57 -0.44 -6.37
N ARG A 67 -13.88 -0.69 -6.17
CA ARG A 67 -14.86 -0.96 -7.25
C ARG A 67 -14.45 -2.04 -8.25
N LEU A 68 -13.56 -2.96 -7.85
CA LEU A 68 -12.98 -4.01 -8.69
C LEU A 68 -12.28 -3.48 -9.96
N PHE A 69 -11.85 -2.21 -9.95
CA PHE A 69 -11.43 -1.52 -11.16
C PHE A 69 -10.10 -2.06 -11.72
N TRP A 70 -9.14 -2.43 -10.87
CA TRP A 70 -7.84 -2.95 -11.29
C TRP A 70 -7.73 -4.46 -11.08
N GLU A 71 -7.55 -5.22 -12.17
CA GLU A 71 -7.32 -6.67 -12.12
C GLU A 71 -6.12 -7.06 -11.25
N ASN A 72 -5.01 -6.31 -11.37
CA ASN A 72 -3.82 -6.53 -10.55
C ASN A 72 -4.08 -6.35 -9.04
N GLY A 73 -5.11 -5.58 -8.66
CA GLY A 73 -5.51 -5.39 -7.27
C GLY A 73 -6.16 -6.62 -6.67
N LYS A 74 -6.95 -7.34 -7.47
CA LYS A 74 -7.56 -8.61 -7.05
C LYS A 74 -6.49 -9.66 -6.79
N LEU A 75 -5.51 -9.79 -7.68
CA LEU A 75 -4.38 -10.71 -7.48
C LEU A 75 -3.56 -10.37 -6.23
N LEU A 76 -3.29 -9.08 -6.01
CA LEU A 76 -2.60 -8.62 -4.80
C LEU A 76 -3.38 -8.97 -3.53
N PHE A 77 -4.70 -8.76 -3.53
CA PHE A 77 -5.56 -9.12 -2.41
C PHE A 77 -5.63 -10.63 -2.17
N CYS A 78 -5.81 -11.43 -3.22
CA CYS A 78 -5.81 -12.90 -3.10
C CYS A 78 -4.48 -13.42 -2.53
N ASN A 79 -3.34 -12.90 -2.98
CA ASN A 79 -2.04 -13.27 -2.44
C ASN A 79 -1.92 -12.92 -0.96
N ALA A 80 -2.40 -11.74 -0.56
CA ALA A 80 -2.41 -11.32 0.84
C ALA A 80 -3.22 -12.26 1.75
N VAL A 81 -4.33 -12.82 1.25
CA VAL A 81 -5.21 -13.71 2.03
C VAL A 81 -4.71 -15.16 2.03
N PHE A 82 -4.27 -15.67 0.88
CA PHE A 82 -4.07 -17.12 0.71
C PHE A 82 -2.62 -17.56 0.64
N VAL A 83 -1.68 -16.65 0.38
CA VAL A 83 -0.28 -17.01 0.05
C VAL A 83 0.72 -16.41 1.03
N VAL A 84 0.46 -15.20 1.55
CA VAL A 84 1.39 -14.55 2.49
C VAL A 84 1.48 -15.34 3.80
N GLY A 85 2.71 -15.62 4.24
CA GLY A 85 3.01 -16.31 5.51
C GLY A 85 3.10 -17.84 5.42
N GLN A 86 3.06 -18.40 4.20
CA GLN A 86 3.46 -19.78 3.91
C GLN A 86 4.98 -19.95 3.87
#